data_AF-A0A536ST52-F1
#
_entry.id   AF-A0A536ST52-F1
#
_cell.length_a   1.000
_cell.length_b   1.000
_cell.length_c   1.000
_cell.angle_alpha   90.00
_cell.angle_beta   90.00
_cell.angle_gamma   90.00
#
_symmetry.space_group_name_H-M   'P 1'
#
loop_
_entity.id
_entity.type
_entity.pdbx_description
1 polymer ?
#
loop_
_entity_poly.entity_id
_entity_poly.type
_entity_poly.pdbx_seq_one_letter_code
_entity_poly.pdbx_strand_id
1 'polypeptide(L)'
;MQKPPKVRVQISGKGSQILKLRSLAGDITRRVPDTLTTSNWAIHLDPTDVELALPKGADVRVMEVRPSEITLALDSVTRKEVRIVSLVSVTPDSGQVLH
;
A
#
# COMPACT_ATOMS: atom_id res chain seq x y z
N MET A 1 12.50 -7.16 4.73
CA MET A 1 11.11 -7.04 4.25
C MET A 1 10.24 -8.11 4.91
N GLN A 2 9.31 -7.70 5.78
CA GLN A 2 8.30 -8.62 6.32
C GLN A 2 7.37 -9.07 5.20
N LYS A 3 7.05 -10.37 5.19
CA LYS A 3 6.09 -10.93 4.24
C LYS A 3 4.66 -10.61 4.72
N PRO A 4 3.77 -10.10 3.85
CA PRO A 4 2.38 -9.87 4.22
C PRO A 4 1.70 -11.16 4.72
N PRO A 5 0.75 -11.06 5.65
CA PRO A 5 0.00 -12.21 6.13
C PRO A 5 -0.78 -12.87 5.01
N LYS A 6 -0.90 -14.20 5.05
CA LYS A 6 -1.76 -14.94 4.12
C LYS A 6 -3.22 -14.70 4.48
N VAL A 7 -4.06 -14.50 3.47
CA VAL A 7 -5.51 -14.40 3.65
C VAL A 7 -6.23 -15.53 2.93
N ARG A 8 -7.43 -15.84 3.42
CA ARG A 8 -8.37 -16.77 2.80
C ARG A 8 -9.48 -15.97 2.15
N VAL A 9 -9.89 -16.36 0.96
CA VAL A 9 -11.04 -15.76 0.27
C VAL A 9 -12.14 -16.79 0.06
N GLN A 10 -13.39 -16.39 0.24
CA GLN A 10 -14.56 -17.17 -0.14
C GLN A 10 -15.03 -16.68 -1.51
N ILE A 11 -15.30 -17.61 -2.42
CA ILE A 11 -15.75 -17.31 -3.78
C ILE A 11 -17.08 -18.01 -4.07
N SER A 12 -17.91 -17.39 -4.90
CA SER A 12 -19.17 -17.95 -5.40
C SER A 12 -19.27 -17.77 -6.91
N GLY A 13 -20.00 -18.64 -7.59
CA GLY A 13 -20.09 -18.62 -9.05
C GLY A 13 -20.40 -19.98 -9.64
N LYS A 14 -20.31 -20.10 -10.97
CA LYS A 14 -20.58 -21.35 -11.68
C LYS A 14 -19.55 -22.43 -11.29
N GLY A 15 -20.01 -23.59 -10.83
CA GLY A 15 -19.12 -24.65 -10.32
C GLY A 15 -18.01 -25.08 -11.29
N SER A 16 -18.31 -25.17 -12.59
CA SER A 16 -17.32 -25.50 -13.62
C SER A 16 -16.25 -24.40 -13.84
N GLN A 17 -16.54 -23.16 -13.45
CA GLN A 17 -15.59 -22.05 -13.47
C GLN A 17 -14.79 -21.97 -12.17
N ILE A 18 -15.41 -22.20 -11.01
CA ILE A 18 -14.71 -22.33 -9.71
C ILE A 18 -13.66 -23.44 -9.77
N LEU A 19 -13.99 -24.56 -10.42
CA LEU A 19 -13.07 -25.69 -10.56
C LEU A 19 -11.86 -25.39 -11.46
N LYS A 20 -11.86 -24.27 -12.21
CA LYS A 20 -10.67 -23.77 -12.94
C LYS A 20 -9.77 -22.90 -12.05
N LEU A 21 -10.29 -22.38 -10.94
CA LEU A 21 -9.56 -21.48 -10.04
C LEU A 21 -8.64 -22.18 -9.06
N ARG A 22 -8.81 -23.48 -8.84
CA ARG A 22 -7.91 -24.31 -8.01
C ARG A 22 -6.44 -24.28 -8.47
N SER A 23 -6.18 -23.95 -9.73
CA SER A 23 -4.81 -23.81 -10.27
C SER A 23 -4.39 -22.35 -10.51
N LEU A 24 -5.26 -21.37 -10.23
CA LEU A 24 -4.98 -19.95 -10.45
C LEU A 24 -4.59 -19.27 -9.14
N ALA A 25 -3.51 -18.49 -9.17
CA ALA A 25 -3.17 -17.58 -8.08
C ALA A 25 -4.12 -16.37 -8.12
N GLY A 26 -4.60 -15.94 -6.95
CA GLY A 26 -5.27 -14.65 -6.78
C GLY A 26 -4.32 -13.71 -6.06
N ASP A 27 -4.15 -12.52 -6.59
CA ASP A 27 -3.36 -11.46 -5.96
C ASP A 27 -4.31 -10.43 -5.34
N ILE A 28 -3.90 -9.86 -4.21
CA ILE A 28 -4.63 -8.76 -3.57
C ILE A 28 -3.71 -7.55 -3.59
N THR A 29 -4.16 -6.50 -4.27
CA THR A 29 -3.37 -5.28 -4.43
C THR A 29 -3.97 -4.19 -3.55
N ARG A 30 -3.19 -3.68 -2.60
CA ARG A 30 -3.61 -2.56 -1.76
C ARG A 30 -2.52 -1.49 -1.68
N ARG A 31 -2.92 -0.24 -1.85
CA ARG A 31 -2.03 0.92 -1.65
C ARG A 31 -1.98 1.23 -0.16
N VAL A 32 -0.77 1.36 0.37
CA VAL A 32 -0.52 1.75 1.77
C VAL A 32 0.03 3.17 1.77
N PRO A 33 -0.36 4.04 2.73
CA PRO A 33 0.18 5.39 2.82
C PRO A 33 1.70 5.41 3.10
N ASP A 34 2.33 6.58 3.01
CA ASP A 34 3.78 6.70 3.17
C ASP A 34 4.30 6.23 4.56
N THR A 35 5.57 5.87 4.60
CA THR A 35 6.27 5.42 5.83
C THR A 35 6.80 6.56 6.68
N LEU A 36 6.47 7.82 6.35
CA LEU A 36 7.01 9.00 7.03
C LEU A 36 6.26 9.29 8.34
N THR A 37 5.03 8.81 8.45
CA THR A 37 4.10 9.15 9.54
C THR A 37 3.96 8.04 10.59
N THR A 38 3.96 6.77 10.18
CA THR A 38 3.92 5.60 11.08
C THR A 38 4.50 4.37 10.41
N SER A 39 5.06 3.46 11.20
CA SER A 39 5.61 2.19 10.73
C SER A 39 4.61 1.04 10.75
N ASN A 40 3.45 1.17 11.42
CA ASN A 40 2.43 0.14 11.49
C ASN A 40 1.10 0.66 10.95
N TRP A 41 0.53 -0.07 9.99
CA TRP A 41 -0.73 0.28 9.33
C TRP A 41 -1.75 -0.85 9.48
N ALA A 42 -2.92 -0.53 10.04
CA ALA A 42 -4.10 -1.38 9.96
C ALA A 42 -4.77 -1.19 8.60
N ILE A 43 -4.96 -2.28 7.86
CA ILE A 43 -5.50 -2.27 6.51
C ILE A 43 -6.74 -3.14 6.48
N HIS A 44 -7.85 -2.52 6.11
CA HIS A 44 -9.08 -3.23 5.78
C HIS A 44 -9.02 -3.78 4.34
N LEU A 45 -9.41 -5.04 4.19
CA LEU A 45 -9.47 -5.77 2.92
C LEU A 45 -10.93 -6.02 2.54
N ASP A 46 -11.38 -5.42 1.45
CA ASP A 46 -12.71 -5.64 0.90
C ASP A 46 -12.69 -6.76 -0.17
N PRO A 47 -13.74 -7.58 -0.31
CA PRO A 47 -13.86 -8.53 -1.42
C PRO A 47 -13.61 -7.94 -2.81
N THR A 48 -13.93 -6.66 -3.03
CA THR A 48 -13.71 -5.95 -4.30
C THR A 48 -12.24 -5.62 -4.57
N ASP A 49 -11.37 -5.66 -3.56
CA ASP A 49 -9.93 -5.45 -3.69
C ASP A 49 -9.19 -6.69 -4.22
N VAL A 50 -9.87 -7.84 -4.30
CA VAL A 50 -9.29 -9.11 -4.73
C VAL A 50 -9.41 -9.25 -6.24
N GLU A 51 -8.28 -9.17 -6.93
CA GLU A 51 -8.21 -9.41 -8.35
C GLU A 51 -7.94 -10.89 -8.61
N LEU A 52 -8.97 -11.58 -9.10
CA LEU A 52 -8.84 -12.95 -9.58
C LEU A 52 -8.46 -12.92 -11.07
N ALA A 53 -7.42 -13.67 -11.44
CA ALA A 53 -7.03 -13.89 -12.84
C ALA A 53 -8.05 -14.78 -13.57
N LEU A 54 -9.26 -14.25 -13.78
CA LEU A 54 -10.37 -14.96 -14.38
C LEU A 54 -10.29 -14.93 -15.92
N PRO A 55 -10.60 -16.04 -16.61
CA PRO A 55 -10.86 -16.00 -18.04
C PRO A 55 -12.01 -15.02 -18.35
N LYS A 56 -11.94 -14.31 -19.48
CA LYS A 56 -13.00 -13.38 -19.90
C LYS A 56 -14.37 -14.07 -19.88
N GLY A 57 -15.35 -13.45 -19.22
CA GLY A 57 -16.71 -13.98 -19.09
C GLY A 57 -16.90 -15.04 -18.00
N ALA A 58 -15.96 -15.19 -17.07
CA ALA A 58 -16.19 -16.00 -15.88
C ALA A 58 -17.17 -15.32 -14.92
N ASP A 59 -18.20 -16.05 -14.50
CA ASP A 59 -19.16 -15.61 -13.49
C ASP A 59 -18.73 -16.18 -12.14
N VAL A 60 -17.69 -15.56 -11.60
CA VAL A 60 -17.16 -15.84 -10.26
C VAL A 60 -16.97 -14.52 -9.53
N ARG A 61 -17.37 -14.48 -8.27
CA ARG A 61 -17.27 -13.32 -7.38
C ARG A 61 -16.61 -13.71 -6.08
N VAL A 62 -15.81 -12.81 -5.53
CA VAL A 62 -15.30 -12.91 -4.17
C VAL A 62 -16.39 -12.42 -3.23
N MET A 63 -16.70 -13.23 -2.22
CA MET A 63 -17.75 -12.95 -1.26
C MET A 63 -17.21 -12.45 0.07
N GLU A 64 -16.04 -12.95 0.47
CA GLU A 64 -15.46 -12.63 1.77
C GLU A 64 -13.95 -12.78 1.73
N VAL A 65 -13.25 -11.97 2.53
CA VAL A 65 -11.81 -12.07 2.79
C VAL A 65 -11.60 -12.22 4.30
N ARG A 66 -10.81 -13.23 4.71
CA ARG A 66 -10.47 -13.47 6.11
C ARG A 66 -8.96 -13.67 6.34
N PRO A 67 -8.33 -12.94 7.28
CA PRO A 67 -8.93 -11.83 8.04
C PRO A 67 -9.27 -10.64 7.11
N SER A 68 -10.33 -9.90 7.46
CA SER A 68 -10.73 -8.67 6.74
C SER A 68 -9.90 -7.45 7.17
N GLU A 69 -9.08 -7.61 8.20
CA GLU A 69 -8.13 -6.61 8.65
C GLU A 69 -6.77 -7.25 8.87
N ILE A 70 -5.73 -6.60 8.36
CA ILE A 70 -4.34 -7.01 8.55
C ILE A 70 -3.52 -5.84 9.04
N THR A 71 -2.48 -6.13 9.83
CA THR A 71 -1.48 -5.12 10.20
C THR A 71 -0.24 -5.32 9.36
N LEU A 72 0.17 -4.28 8.64
CA LEU A 72 1.46 -4.25 7.95
C LEU A 72 2.45 -3.42 8.76
N ALA A 73 3.59 -4.04 9.08
CA ALA A 73 4.76 -3.31 9.57
C ALA A 73 5.68 -2.97 8.39
N LEU A 74 5.93 -1.68 8.21
CA LEU A 74 6.83 -1.14 7.21
C LEU A 74 8.14 -0.72 7.87
N ASP A 75 9.24 -0.88 7.14
CA ASP A 75 10.55 -0.45 7.62
C ASP A 75 10.54 1.09 7.77
N SER A 76 10.92 1.58 8.95
CA SER A 76 11.01 3.03 9.20
C SER A 76 12.14 3.62 8.38
N VAL A 77 11.85 4.66 7.59
CA VAL A 77 12.87 5.39 6.84
C VAL A 77 13.53 6.38 7.79
N THR A 78 14.83 6.24 8.02
CA THR A 78 15.58 7.08 8.96
C THR A 78 15.56 8.54 8.50
N ARG A 79 14.99 9.44 9.32
CA ARG A 79 15.03 10.89 9.10
C ARG A 79 16.36 11.46 9.62
N LYS A 80 17.07 12.22 8.80
CA LYS A 80 18.20 13.06 9.25
C LYS A 80 17.80 14.52 9.10
N GLU A 81 17.63 15.22 10.22
CA GLU A 81 17.47 16.68 10.21
C GLU A 81 18.84 17.34 10.00
N VAL A 82 18.93 18.21 8.99
CA VAL A 82 20.14 18.98 8.70
C VAL A 82 19.85 20.45 8.96
N ARG A 83 20.60 21.06 9.87
CA ARG A 83 20.51 22.49 10.15
C ARG A 83 21.16 23.27 9.00
N ILE A 84 20.36 24.05 8.27
CA ILE A 84 20.87 24.99 7.27
C ILE A 84 21.33 26.25 8.01
N VAL A 85 22.62 26.57 7.90
CA VAL A 85 23.20 27.83 8.40
C VAL A 85 23.72 28.63 7.22
N SER A 86 23.36 29.91 7.15
CA SER A 86 23.89 30.83 6.13
C SER A 86 25.34 31.14 6.44
N LEU A 87 26.25 30.84 5.50
CA LEU A 87 27.70 31.02 5.68
C LEU A 87 28.20 32.41 5.23
N VAL A 88 27.32 33.26 4.71
CA VAL A 88 27.68 34.57 4.14
C VAL A 88 26.90 35.66 4.86
N SER A 89 27.63 36.63 5.41
CA SER A 89 27.08 37.90 5.90
C SER A 89 27.25 38.93 4.80
N VAL A 90 26.15 39.49 4.30
CA VAL A 90 26.18 40.64 3.39
C VAL A 90 26.30 41.89 4.24
N THR A 91 27.48 42.48 4.27
CA THR A 91 27.67 43.83 4.82
C THR A 91 27.20 44.82 3.75
N PRO A 92 26.20 45.68 4.01
CA PRO A 92 25.81 46.70 3.06
C PRO A 92 26.98 47.67 2.89
N ASP A 93 27.47 47.80 1.66
CA ASP A 93 28.34 48.92 1.32
C ASP A 93 27.47 50.19 1.38
N SER A 94 27.98 51.23 2.02
CA SER A 94 27.22 52.45 2.35
C SER A 94 26.71 53.13 1.08
N GLY A 95 25.51 52.77 0.64
CA GLY A 95 24.89 53.32 -0.57
C GLY A 95 23.73 52.54 -1.18
N GLN A 96 23.44 51.30 -0.78
CA GLN A 96 22.33 50.53 -1.34
C GLN A 96 21.34 50.02 -0.29
N VAL A 97 20.07 50.43 -0.44
CA VAL A 97 18.91 49.89 0.27
C VAL A 97 18.23 48.90 -0.67
N LEU A 98 18.00 47.67 -0.22
CA LEU A 98 17.15 46.70 -0.91
C LEU A 98 15.68 47.13 -0.76
N HIS A 99 15.01 47.41 -1.88
CA HIS A 99 13.57 47.61 -1.96
C HIS A 99 12.83 46.30 -2.20
#